data_AF-A0A966Z6R0-F1
#
_entry.id   AF-A0A966Z6R0-F1
#
_cell.length_a   1.000
_cell.length_b   1.000
_cell.length_c   1.000
_cell.angle_alpha   90.00
_cell.angle_beta   90.00
_cell.angle_gamma   90.00
#
_symmetry.space_group_name_H-M   'P 1'
#
loop_
_entity.id
_entity.type
_entity.pdbx_description
1 polymer ?
#
loop_
_entity_poly.entity_id
_entity_poly.type
_entity_poly.pdbx_seq_one_letter_code
_entity_poly.pdbx_strand_id
1 'polypeptide(L)' 'ESEFEGIKVFSLPSVGDPIRGGVFAKRHIELGVKGDADIVPMALEKLKSGTSDLGFEVFIHQ' A
#
# COMPACT_ATOMS: atom_id res chain seq x y z
N GLU A 1 -3.85 9.03 -8.72
CA GLU A 1 -2.72 9.79 -9.31
C GLU A 1 -3.13 11.19 -9.77
N SER A 2 -4.30 11.40 -10.40
CA SER A 2 -4.76 12.74 -10.82
C SER A 2 -4.92 13.77 -9.69
N GLU A 3 -5.20 13.32 -8.46
CA GLU A 3 -5.33 14.19 -7.27
C GLU A 3 -3.97 14.61 -6.67
N PHE A 4 -2.88 13.93 -6.99
CA PHE A 4 -1.55 14.19 -6.44
C PHE A 4 -0.52 14.21 -7.57
N GLU A 5 -0.29 15.39 -8.13
CA GLU A 5 0.67 15.56 -9.22
C GLU A 5 2.07 15.07 -8.83
N GLY A 6 2.72 14.32 -9.72
CA GLY A 6 4.05 13.76 -9.47
C GLY A 6 4.11 12.52 -8.57
N ILE A 7 3.00 12.11 -7.93
CA ILE A 7 2.92 10.85 -7.19
C ILE A 7 2.70 9.69 -8.16
N LYS A 8 3.46 8.61 -7.96
CA LYS A 8 3.26 7.30 -8.58
C LYS A 8 2.79 6.30 -7.55
N VAL A 9 1.79 5.51 -7.91
CA VAL A 9 1.31 4.37 -7.11
C VAL A 9 1.84 3.08 -7.71
N PHE A 10 2.19 2.11 -6.88
CA PHE A 10 2.61 0.79 -7.33
C PHE A 10 1.94 -0.31 -6.50
N SER A 11 1.86 -1.50 -7.10
CA SER A 11 1.39 -2.71 -6.44
C SER A 11 2.37 -3.85 -6.71
N LEU A 12 2.71 -4.61 -5.67
CA LEU A 12 3.55 -5.79 -5.78
C LEU A 12 2.75 -7.00 -5.28
N PRO A 13 2.44 -7.98 -6.14
CA PRO A 13 1.78 -9.20 -5.70
C PRO A 13 2.78 -10.07 -4.92
N SER A 14 2.36 -10.52 -3.74
CA SER A 14 3.11 -11.48 -2.93
C SER A 14 2.42 -12.84 -2.95
N VAL A 15 3.20 -13.89 -3.19
CA VAL A 15 2.73 -15.28 -3.09
C VAL A 15 2.69 -15.79 -1.65
N GLY A 16 3.21 -15.01 -0.70
CA GLY A 16 3.46 -15.40 0.67
C GLY A 16 4.79 -16.13 0.86
N ASP A 17 5.47 -15.89 1.98
CA ASP A 17 6.68 -16.56 2.44
C ASP A 17 6.38 -17.30 3.75
N PRO A 18 6.19 -18.64 3.71
CA PRO A 18 5.86 -19.43 4.88
C PRO A 18 6.87 -19.30 6.05
N ILE A 19 8.10 -18.89 5.76
CA ILE A 19 9.18 -18.75 6.75
C ILE A 19 9.04 -17.44 7.54
N ARG A 20 8.47 -16.39 6.93
CA ARG A 20 8.37 -15.04 7.53
C ARG A 20 7.23 -14.87 8.54
N GLY A 21 6.29 -15.81 8.60
CA GLY A 21 5.13 -15.76 9.51
C GLY A 21 4.19 -14.57 9.24
N GLY A 22 3.09 -14.49 10.01
CA GLY A 22 2.16 -13.34 9.96
C GLY A 22 1.52 -13.09 8.59
N VAL A 23 1.33 -11.80 8.26
CA VAL A 23 0.75 -11.35 6.97
C VAL A 23 1.63 -11.78 5.80
N PHE A 24 2.95 -11.76 5.98
CA PHE A 24 3.91 -12.15 4.95
C PHE A 24 3.84 -13.63 4.59
N ALA A 25 3.33 -14.50 5.46
CA ALA A 25 3.16 -15.92 5.14
C ALA A 25 1.99 -16.22 4.21
N LYS A 26 1.08 -15.26 4.02
CA LYS A 26 -0.10 -15.40 3.17
C LYS A 26 0.05 -14.60 1.88
N ARG A 27 -0.73 -14.98 0.86
CA ARG A 27 -0.86 -14.16 -0.36
C ARG A 27 -1.45 -12.80 0.00
N HIS A 28 -0.84 -11.74 -0.48
CA HIS A 28 -1.29 -10.36 -0.28
C HIS A 28 -0.76 -9.47 -1.41
N ILE A 29 -1.22 -8.23 -1.44
CA ILE A 29 -0.71 -7.20 -2.34
C ILE A 29 -0.07 -6.13 -1.48
N GLU A 30 1.20 -5.83 -1.73
CA GLU A 30 1.84 -4.66 -1.15
C GLU A 30 1.50 -3.46 -2.02
N LEU A 31 0.96 -2.41 -1.40
CA LEU A 31 0.63 -1.16 -2.05
C LEU A 31 1.57 -0.08 -1.55
N GLY A 32 2.05 0.77 -2.46
CA GLY A 32 2.94 1.86 -2.09
C GLY A 32 2.82 3.07 -3.00
N VAL A 33 3.33 4.19 -2.50
CA VAL A 33 3.38 5.47 -3.20
C VAL A 33 4.82 5.97 -3.23
N LYS A 34 5.20 6.65 -4.32
CA LYS A 34 6.50 7.28 -4.49
C LYS A 34 6.34 8.65 -5.13
N GLY A 35 7.08 9.63 -4.63
CA GLY A 35 7.17 10.97 -5.21
C GLY A 35 7.74 11.95 -4.18
N ASP A 36 7.25 13.18 -4.21
CA ASP A 36 7.64 14.24 -3.27
C ASP A 36 7.36 13.83 -1.82
N ALA A 37 8.35 14.00 -0.94
CA ALA A 37 8.28 13.61 0.46
C ALA A 37 7.21 14.38 1.25
N ASP A 38 6.89 15.62 0.85
CA ASP A 38 5.86 16.42 1.51
C ASP A 38 4.44 15.96 1.12
N ILE A 39 4.30 15.32 -0.04
CA ILE A 39 3.01 14.86 -0.59
C ILE A 39 2.74 13.38 -0.25
N VAL A 40 3.79 12.56 -0.20
CA VAL A 40 3.72 11.11 0.05
C VAL A 40 2.84 10.74 1.25
N PRO A 41 2.93 11.39 2.43
CA PRO A 41 2.08 11.05 3.57
C PRO A 41 0.58 11.19 3.28
N MET A 42 0.17 12.26 2.57
CA MET A 42 -1.23 12.49 2.21
C MET A 42 -1.71 11.47 1.17
N ALA A 43 -0.89 11.20 0.15
CA ALA A 43 -1.21 10.21 -0.87
C ALA A 43 -1.32 8.80 -0.29
N LEU A 44 -0.45 8.45 0.67
CA LEU A 44 -0.49 7.17 1.38
C LEU A 44 -1.76 7.01 2.21
N GLU A 45 -2.18 8.05 2.94
CA GLU A 45 -3.43 7.99 3.72
C GLU A 45 -4.66 7.87 2.81
N LYS A 46 -4.68 8.55 1.66
CA LYS A 46 -5.75 8.39 0.66
C LYS A 46 -5.79 6.97 0.09
N LEU A 47 -4.64 6.40 -0.23
CA LEU A 47 -4.54 5.02 -0.73
C LEU A 47 -5.04 4.02 0.31
N LYS A 48 -4.65 4.19 1.58
CA LYS A 48 -5.12 3.39 2.71
C LYS A 48 -6.64 3.48 2.87
N SER A 49 -7.19 4.70 2.96
CA SER A 49 -8.64 4.91 3.09
C SER A 49 -9.39 4.26 1.94
N GLY A 50 -9.01 4.53 0.69
CA GLY A 50 -9.68 3.95 -0.48
C GLY A 50 -9.60 2.42 -0.52
N THR A 51 -8.51 1.83 -0.06
CA THR A 51 -8.36 0.36 0.01
C THR A 51 -9.28 -0.23 1.09
N SER A 52 -9.36 0.42 2.26
CA SER A 52 -10.29 0.02 3.33
C SER A 52 -11.76 0.20 2.93
N ASP A 53 -12.11 1.27 2.22
CA ASP A 53 -13.47 1.53 1.73
C ASP A 53 -13.95 0.46 0.71
N LEU A 54 -13.01 -0.17 0.00
CA LEU A 54 -13.28 -1.32 -0.87
C LEU A 54 -13.47 -2.64 -0.10
N GLY A 55 -13.31 -2.64 1.23
CA GLY A 55 -13.50 -3.80 2.10
C GLY A 55 -12.28 -4.69 2.26
N PHE A 56 -11.10 -4.25 1.82
CA PHE A 56 -9.85 -4.99 2.05
C PHE A 56 -9.26 -4.69 3.42
N GLU A 57 -8.68 -5.71 4.05
CA GLU A 57 -7.90 -5.55 5.28
C GLU A 57 -6.55 -4.92 4.95
N VAL A 58 -6.21 -3.82 5.63
CA VAL A 58 -4.98 -3.05 5.37
C VAL A 58 -4.05 -3.16 6.57
N PHE A 59 -2.81 -3.58 6.31
CA PHE A 59 -1.73 -3.68 7.30
C PHE A 59 -0.63 -2.67 6.95
N ILE A 60 -0.27 -1.82 7.89
CA ILE A 60 0.83 -0.86 7.74
C ILE A 60 2.07 -1.44 8.42
N HIS A 61 3.12 -1.66 7.64
CA HIS A 61 4.44 -2.00 8.16
C HIS A 61 5.17 -0.70 8.52
N GLN A 62 5.56 -0.56 9.79
CA GLN A 62 6.41 0.55 10.26
C GLN A 62 7.89 0.20 10.14
#